data_AF-A0A957VLL9-F1
#
_entry.id   AF-A0A957VLL9-F1
#
_cell.length_a   1.000
_cell.length_b   1.000
_cell.length_c   1.000
_cell.angle_alpha   90.00
_cell.angle_beta   90.00
_cell.angle_gamma   90.00
#
_symmetry.space_group_name_H-M   'P 1'
#
loop_
_entity.id
_entity.type
_entity.pdbx_description
1 polymer ?
#
loop_
_entity_poly.entity_id
_entity_poly.type
_entity_poly.pdbx_seq_one_letter_code
_entity_poly.pdbx_strand_id
1 'polypeptide(L)'
;MQKTWQEQAAEAEARGDYDLGDEPEFVNAEDEKISVASYRQLMWWRFKKHKLAMISAVVIIILYFVAAFAEFVAPYNPENSFVQYKLAPPSDIHVIDSEGTFRRPFVYKIIRERDPETLRNIYTEDTSIIYPIRLFVEGPEYEMWGLFTSSVHLFGIDAPREEQGLFLLGADRLGRDLFSRVVYGARISLTIGLISVVVSLLLGLLL
;
A
#
# COMPACT_ATOMS: atom_id res chain seq x y z
N MET A 1 9.39 81.38 -1.04
CA MET A 1 10.42 80.44 -1.53
C MET A 1 10.14 79.09 -0.91
N GLN A 2 9.87 78.05 -1.71
CA GLN A 2 9.79 76.67 -1.24
C GLN A 2 11.21 76.17 -0.97
N LYS A 3 11.46 75.61 0.22
CA LYS A 3 12.73 74.96 0.53
C LYS A 3 12.93 73.77 -0.41
N THR A 4 14.13 73.65 -0.95
CA THR A 4 14.50 72.52 -1.80
C THR A 4 14.55 71.23 -0.97
N TRP A 5 14.32 70.08 -1.61
CA TRP A 5 14.32 68.78 -0.94
C TRP A 5 15.63 68.47 -0.20
N GLN A 6 16.76 69.02 -0.67
CA GLN A 6 18.05 68.87 -0.01
C GLN A 6 18.15 69.65 1.31
N GLU A 7 17.56 70.86 1.38
CA GLU A 7 17.51 71.65 2.61
C GLU A 7 16.62 70.99 3.66
N GLN A 8 15.52 70.36 3.24
CA GLN A 8 14.63 69.63 4.14
C GLN A 8 15.28 68.34 4.69
N ALA A 9 16.02 67.62 3.84
CA ALA A 9 16.75 66.41 4.24
C ALA A 9 17.89 66.72 5.23
N ALA A 10 18.66 67.79 4.98
CA ALA A 10 19.73 68.22 5.88
C ALA A 10 19.20 68.74 7.22
N GLU A 11 18.01 69.38 7.24
CA GLU A 11 17.35 69.84 8.45
C GLU A 11 16.76 68.68 9.28
N ALA A 12 16.33 67.60 8.63
CA ALA A 12 15.91 66.35 9.29
C ALA A 12 17.10 65.58 9.90
N GLU A 13 18.23 65.52 9.18
CA GLU A 13 19.49 64.93 9.66
C GLU A 13 20.06 65.70 10.86
N ALA A 14 20.05 67.04 10.80
CA ALA A 14 20.50 67.91 11.90
C ALA A 14 19.60 67.85 13.15
N ARG A 15 18.33 67.44 13.01
CA ARG A 15 17.40 67.21 14.13
C ARG A 15 17.60 65.85 14.81
N GLY A 16 18.41 64.95 14.25
CA GLY A 16 18.52 63.58 14.74
C GLY A 16 17.21 62.81 14.63
N ASP A 17 16.33 63.21 13.71
CA ASP A 17 15.00 62.62 13.47
C ASP A 17 15.02 61.60 12.33
N TYR A 18 16.22 61.14 11.96
CA TYR A 18 16.39 59.92 11.19
C TYR A 18 16.23 58.75 12.16
N ASP A 19 15.00 58.30 12.32
CA ASP A 19 14.74 56.95 12.80
C ASP A 19 15.40 55.98 11.82
N LEU A 20 16.59 55.47 12.19
CA LEU A 20 17.24 54.31 11.56
C LEU A 20 16.46 53.03 11.90
N GLY A 21 15.12 53.12 11.83
CA GLY A 21 14.17 52.17 12.41
C GLY A 21 13.92 50.95 11.55
N ASP A 22 14.48 50.86 10.35
CA ASP A 22 14.46 49.65 9.55
C ASP A 22 15.83 49.47 8.87
N GLU A 23 16.78 48.86 9.58
CA GLU A 23 17.84 48.13 8.86
C GLU A 23 17.16 47.17 7.89
N PRO A 24 17.67 46.98 6.65
CA PRO A 24 17.06 46.04 5.73
C PRO A 24 17.03 44.67 6.39
N GLU A 25 15.86 44.29 6.90
CA GLU A 25 15.62 43.00 7.51
C GLU A 25 16.06 41.98 6.47
N PHE A 26 17.11 41.21 6.78
CA PHE A 26 17.61 40.18 5.86
C PHE A 26 16.48 39.18 5.67
N VAL A 27 15.67 39.40 4.63
CA VAL A 27 14.58 38.51 4.26
C VAL A 27 15.23 37.16 4.02
N ASN A 28 14.97 36.23 4.94
CA ASN A 28 15.58 34.92 4.88
C ASN A 28 15.13 34.27 3.56
N ALA A 29 16.05 33.66 2.83
CA ALA A 29 15.72 33.01 1.56
C ALA A 29 14.63 31.92 1.72
N GLU A 30 14.40 31.43 2.95
CA GLU A 30 13.27 30.58 3.29
C GLU A 30 11.93 31.34 3.33
N ASP A 31 11.90 32.57 3.84
CA ASP A 31 10.70 33.41 3.93
C ASP A 31 10.29 33.95 2.55
N GLU A 32 11.26 34.27 1.69
CA GLU A 32 11.02 34.64 0.29
C GLU A 32 10.48 33.45 -0.52
N LYS A 33 10.96 32.23 -0.27
CA LYS A 33 10.40 31.02 -0.88
C LYS A 33 8.98 30.72 -0.42
N ILE A 34 8.62 31.04 0.83
CA ILE A 34 7.27 30.84 1.37
C ILE A 34 6.30 31.88 0.80
N SER A 35 6.73 33.14 0.62
CA SER A 35 5.88 34.22 0.12
C SER A 35 5.52 34.08 -1.36
N VAL A 36 6.41 33.52 -2.18
CA VAL A 36 6.19 33.28 -3.62
C VAL A 36 5.55 31.90 -3.89
N ALA A 37 5.46 31.03 -2.88
CA ALA A 37 4.92 29.68 -3.06
C ALA A 37 3.41 29.65 -3.31
N SER A 38 2.99 28.80 -4.26
CA SER A 38 1.57 28.51 -4.50
C SER A 38 0.93 27.86 -3.26
N TYR A 39 -0.36 28.12 -3.04
CA TYR A 39 -1.15 27.51 -1.97
C TYR A 39 -0.98 25.98 -1.88
N ARG A 40 -0.88 25.28 -3.02
CA ARG A 40 -0.64 23.82 -3.06
C ARG A 40 0.75 23.43 -2.56
N GLN A 41 1.77 24.24 -2.85
CA GLN A 41 3.15 24.02 -2.40
C GLN A 41 3.26 24.22 -0.89
N LEU A 42 2.62 25.27 -0.35
CA LEU A 42 2.56 25.54 1.09
C LEU A 42 1.89 24.40 1.86
N MET A 43 0.74 23.91 1.37
CA MET A 43 0.06 22.77 1.99
C MET A 43 0.91 21.49 1.93
N TRP A 44 1.57 21.22 0.81
CA TRP A 44 2.44 20.04 0.67
C TRP A 44 3.64 20.08 1.60
N TRP A 45 4.29 21.23 1.75
CA TRP A 45 5.39 21.41 2.69
C TRP A 45 4.94 21.21 4.13
N ARG A 46 3.78 21.76 4.51
CA ARG A 46 3.20 21.53 5.84
C ARG A 46 2.86 20.05 6.06
N PHE A 47 2.28 19.39 5.06
CA PHE A 47 1.96 17.96 5.11
C PHE A 47 3.21 17.09 5.31
N LYS A 48 4.28 17.36 4.56
CA LYS A 48 5.58 16.66 4.68
C LYS A 48 6.24 16.80 6.06
N LYS A 49 6.00 17.90 6.77
CA LYS A 49 6.50 18.08 8.14
C LYS A 49 5.80 17.16 9.15
N HIS A 50 4.57 16.72 8.89
CA HIS A 50 3.81 15.83 9.77
C HIS A 50 4.12 14.34 9.50
N LYS A 51 5.01 13.75 10.29
CA LYS A 51 5.43 12.34 10.16
C LYS A 51 4.25 11.34 10.17
N LEU A 52 3.28 11.54 11.07
CA LEU A 52 2.11 10.66 11.16
C LEU A 52 1.26 10.69 9.88
N ALA A 53 1.01 11.89 9.35
CA ALA A 53 0.24 12.08 8.13
C ALA A 53 0.94 11.44 6.91
N MET A 54 2.28 11.52 6.85
CA MET A 54 3.08 10.85 5.82
C MET A 54 2.99 9.32 5.90
N ILE A 55 3.08 8.75 7.11
CA ILE A 55 2.94 7.29 7.30
C ILE A 55 1.55 6.84 6.84
N SER A 56 0.48 7.53 7.26
CA SER A 56 -0.88 7.21 6.84
C SER A 56 -1.05 7.31 5.33
N ALA A 57 -0.48 8.34 4.68
CA ALA A 57 -0.52 8.46 3.23
C ALA A 57 0.16 7.28 2.52
N VAL A 58 1.34 6.86 3.00
CA VAL A 58 2.05 5.70 2.44
C VAL A 58 1.21 4.42 2.58
N VAL A 59 0.63 4.18 3.74
CA VAL A 59 -0.22 3.00 3.98
C VAL A 59 -1.45 3.02 3.05
N ILE A 60 -2.14 4.16 2.93
CA ILE A 60 -3.29 4.31 2.03
C ILE A 60 -2.89 4.05 0.58
N ILE A 61 -1.77 4.61 0.12
CA ILE A 61 -1.27 4.39 -1.25
C ILE A 61 -1.01 2.90 -1.49
N ILE A 62 -0.37 2.20 -0.55
CA ILE A 62 -0.11 0.76 -0.68
C ILE A 62 -1.43 -0.03 -0.73
N LEU A 63 -2.40 0.28 0.14
CA LEU A 63 -3.70 -0.40 0.14
C LEU A 63 -4.46 -0.19 -1.17
N TYR A 64 -4.51 1.04 -1.70
CA TYR A 64 -5.14 1.31 -2.99
C TYR A 64 -4.38 0.69 -4.16
N PHE A 65 -3.06 0.60 -4.09
CA PHE A 65 -2.26 -0.10 -5.09
C PHE A 65 -2.59 -1.60 -5.11
N VAL A 66 -2.57 -2.26 -3.95
CA VAL A 66 -2.94 -3.67 -3.81
C VAL A 66 -4.37 -3.92 -4.30
N ALA A 67 -5.31 -3.06 -3.92
CA ALA A 67 -6.69 -3.15 -4.37
C ALA A 67 -6.85 -2.91 -5.88
N ALA A 68 -6.15 -1.94 -6.46
CA ALA A 68 -6.21 -1.68 -7.89
C ALA A 68 -5.70 -2.87 -8.69
N PHE A 69 -4.60 -3.50 -8.27
CA PHE A 69 -3.96 -4.63 -8.94
C PHE A 69 -4.30 -5.98 -8.28
N ALA A 70 -5.51 -6.15 -7.73
CA ALA A 70 -5.91 -7.35 -7.00
C ALA A 70 -5.72 -8.64 -7.80
N GLU A 71 -6.01 -8.67 -9.10
CA GLU A 71 -5.82 -9.87 -9.92
C GLU A 71 -4.35 -10.28 -10.02
N PHE A 72 -3.45 -9.30 -10.04
CA PHE A 72 -2.01 -9.54 -10.09
C PHE A 72 -1.45 -9.90 -8.72
N VAL A 73 -1.95 -9.27 -7.64
CA VAL A 73 -1.43 -9.48 -6.27
C VAL A 73 -1.93 -10.79 -5.66
N ALA A 74 -3.19 -11.16 -5.93
CA ALA A 74 -3.78 -12.38 -5.41
C ALA A 74 -3.34 -13.58 -6.26
N PRO A 75 -2.75 -14.64 -5.68
CA PRO A 75 -2.27 -15.81 -6.43
C PRO A 75 -3.40 -16.60 -7.11
N TYR A 76 -4.64 -16.42 -6.66
CA TYR A 76 -5.80 -17.14 -7.16
C TYR A 76 -7.02 -16.22 -7.31
N ASN A 77 -7.90 -16.56 -8.26
CA ASN A 77 -9.23 -15.95 -8.33
C ASN A 77 -10.05 -16.27 -7.05
N PRO A 78 -10.87 -15.35 -6.52
CA PRO A 78 -11.69 -15.60 -5.32
C PRO A 78 -12.68 -16.76 -5.46
N GLU A 79 -13.12 -17.11 -6.68
CA GLU A 79 -14.05 -18.22 -6.93
C GLU A 79 -13.35 -19.57 -7.11
N ASN A 80 -12.03 -19.54 -7.33
CA ASN A 80 -11.22 -20.72 -7.56
C ASN A 80 -11.08 -21.54 -6.27
N SER A 81 -11.69 -22.72 -6.23
CA SER A 81 -11.65 -23.62 -5.07
C SER A 81 -10.61 -24.73 -5.22
N PHE A 82 -10.00 -25.11 -4.10
CA PHE A 82 -9.13 -26.26 -3.96
C PHE A 82 -9.86 -27.30 -3.13
N VAL A 83 -10.60 -28.19 -3.79
CA VAL A 83 -11.53 -29.14 -3.13
C VAL A 83 -10.83 -30.00 -2.07
N GLN A 84 -9.54 -30.28 -2.26
CA GLN A 84 -8.75 -31.08 -1.34
C GLN A 84 -8.29 -30.34 -0.08
N TYR A 85 -8.32 -29.00 -0.08
CA TYR A 85 -7.75 -28.11 0.93
C TYR A 85 -8.82 -27.36 1.74
N LYS A 86 -9.96 -28.00 1.98
CA LYS A 86 -11.06 -27.40 2.77
C LYS A 86 -10.62 -27.17 4.21
N LEU A 87 -10.75 -25.94 4.69
CA LEU A 87 -10.28 -25.53 6.03
C LEU A 87 -8.79 -25.81 6.25
N ALA A 88 -7.98 -25.74 5.19
CA ALA A 88 -6.53 -25.81 5.34
C ALA A 88 -6.05 -24.62 6.20
N PRO A 89 -5.11 -24.86 7.13
CA PRO A 89 -4.49 -23.78 7.90
C PRO A 89 -3.64 -22.88 7.00
N PRO A 90 -3.19 -21.72 7.50
CA PRO A 90 -2.15 -20.95 6.83
C PRO A 90 -0.93 -21.81 6.50
N SER A 91 -0.38 -21.64 5.29
CA SER A 91 0.84 -22.33 4.88
C SER A 91 2.04 -21.78 5.66
N ASP A 92 2.80 -22.66 6.29
CA ASP A 92 4.00 -22.27 7.03
C ASP A 92 5.15 -21.96 6.06
N ILE A 93 5.60 -20.71 6.08
CA ILE A 93 6.69 -20.24 5.22
C ILE A 93 8.02 -20.51 5.92
N HIS A 94 8.84 -21.32 5.25
CA HIS A 94 10.15 -21.72 5.71
C HIS A 94 11.24 -21.02 4.91
N VAL A 95 12.38 -20.79 5.56
CA VAL A 95 13.60 -20.23 4.93
C VAL A 95 14.80 -21.17 5.16
N ILE A 96 14.71 -22.03 6.16
CA ILE A 96 15.71 -23.05 6.48
C ILE A 96 15.03 -24.40 6.29
N ASP A 97 15.68 -25.32 5.58
CA ASP A 97 15.16 -26.66 5.38
C ASP A 97 15.35 -27.58 6.61
N SER A 98 14.79 -28.79 6.55
CA SER A 98 14.89 -29.80 7.60
C SER A 98 16.32 -30.28 7.85
N GLU A 99 17.23 -30.03 6.91
CA GLU A 99 18.66 -30.34 7.00
C GLU A 99 19.49 -29.14 7.51
N GLY A 100 18.86 -27.98 7.74
CA GLY A 100 19.53 -26.77 8.23
C GLY A 100 20.13 -25.87 7.14
N THR A 101 19.87 -26.15 5.86
CA THR A 101 20.35 -25.36 4.72
C THR A 101 19.43 -24.16 4.48
N PHE A 102 20.02 -22.97 4.34
CA PHE A 102 19.30 -21.76 3.97
C PHE A 102 18.86 -21.80 2.50
N ARG A 103 17.58 -21.56 2.25
CA ARG A 103 16.97 -21.51 0.92
C ARG A 103 16.14 -20.23 0.76
N ARG A 104 15.71 -19.96 -0.47
CA ARG A 104 14.68 -18.94 -0.72
C ARG A 104 13.39 -19.34 0.01
N PRO A 105 12.53 -18.39 0.43
CA PRO A 105 11.27 -18.72 1.09
C PRO A 105 10.50 -19.81 0.34
N PHE A 106 10.05 -20.83 1.06
CA PHE A 106 9.43 -22.01 0.49
C PHE A 106 8.37 -22.57 1.44
N VAL A 107 7.53 -23.46 0.92
CA VAL A 107 6.57 -24.26 1.70
C VAL A 107 6.83 -25.73 1.45
N TYR A 108 6.62 -26.57 2.45
CA TYR A 108 6.63 -28.02 2.25
C TYR A 108 5.32 -28.48 1.61
N LYS A 109 5.34 -29.66 0.99
CA LYS A 109 4.11 -30.30 0.55
C LYS A 109 3.21 -30.58 1.73
N ILE A 110 1.92 -30.28 1.61
CA ILE A 110 0.96 -30.59 2.65
C ILE A 110 0.22 -31.87 2.26
N ILE A 111 0.29 -32.87 3.14
CA ILE A 111 -0.49 -34.09 3.04
C ILE A 111 -1.74 -33.94 3.89
N ARG A 112 -2.90 -34.29 3.30
CA ARG A 112 -4.16 -34.36 4.01
C ARG A 112 -4.44 -35.78 4.43
N GLU A 113 -4.43 -36.01 5.73
CA GLU A 113 -4.90 -37.25 6.34
C GLU A 113 -6.28 -37.03 6.95
N ARG A 114 -7.10 -38.08 6.97
CA ARG A 114 -8.40 -38.04 7.63
C ARG A 114 -8.31 -38.84 8.90
N ASP A 115 -8.57 -38.18 10.03
CA ASP A 115 -8.65 -38.83 11.32
C ASP A 115 -9.75 -39.90 11.29
N PRO A 116 -9.45 -41.17 11.62
CA PRO A 116 -10.42 -42.26 11.56
C PRO A 116 -11.54 -42.16 12.60
N GLU A 117 -11.32 -41.46 13.72
CA GLU A 117 -12.31 -41.30 14.79
C GLU A 117 -13.11 -40.01 14.62
N THR A 118 -12.42 -38.88 14.44
CA THR A 118 -13.08 -37.57 14.38
C THR A 118 -13.56 -37.20 12.98
N LEU A 119 -13.11 -37.93 11.95
CA LEU A 119 -13.33 -37.66 10.53
C LEU A 119 -12.86 -36.27 10.08
N ARG A 120 -12.06 -35.59 10.91
CA ARG A 120 -11.47 -34.29 10.62
C ARG A 120 -10.29 -34.45 9.66
N ASN A 121 -10.08 -33.43 8.83
CA ASN A 121 -8.88 -33.35 8.01
C ASN A 121 -7.73 -32.86 8.88
N ILE A 122 -6.66 -33.64 8.94
CA ILE A 122 -5.38 -33.28 9.53
C ILE A 122 -4.45 -32.96 8.37
N TYR A 123 -3.79 -31.80 8.45
CA TYR A 123 -2.84 -31.34 7.47
C TYR A 123 -1.45 -31.45 8.07
N THR A 124 -0.60 -32.26 7.45
CA THR A 124 0.77 -32.53 7.92
C THR A 124 1.74 -32.19 6.80
N GLU A 125 2.86 -31.58 7.16
CA GLU A 125 3.91 -31.27 6.18
C GLU A 125 4.75 -32.51 5.86
N ASP A 126 4.94 -32.77 4.57
CA ASP A 126 5.92 -33.71 4.05
C ASP A 126 7.20 -32.96 3.69
N THR A 127 8.19 -33.09 4.57
CA THR A 127 9.49 -32.44 4.41
C THR A 127 10.32 -32.96 3.24
N SER A 128 9.88 -34.03 2.56
CA SER A 128 10.55 -34.61 1.40
C SER A 128 10.42 -33.75 0.13
N ILE A 129 9.35 -32.95 0.04
CA ILE A 129 9.03 -32.16 -1.16
C ILE A 129 8.93 -30.69 -0.77
N ILE A 130 9.76 -29.87 -1.44
CA ILE A 130 9.87 -28.43 -1.23
C ILE A 130 9.30 -27.68 -2.43
N TYR A 131 8.39 -26.75 -2.18
CA TYR A 131 7.87 -25.81 -3.18
C TYR A 131 8.37 -24.39 -2.89
N PRO A 132 9.36 -23.87 -3.65
CA PRO A 132 9.85 -22.51 -3.48
C PRO A 132 8.79 -21.47 -3.84
N ILE A 133 8.63 -20.45 -2.99
CA ILE A 133 7.82 -19.27 -3.30
C ILE A 133 8.62 -18.40 -4.26
N ARG A 134 8.07 -18.17 -5.45
CA ARG A 134 8.67 -17.34 -6.49
C ARG A 134 7.79 -16.11 -6.72
N LEU A 135 8.42 -15.05 -7.21
CA LEU A 135 7.73 -13.87 -7.69
C LEU A 135 7.45 -14.00 -9.19
N PHE A 136 6.40 -13.35 -9.68
CA PHE A 136 6.03 -13.32 -11.10
C PHE A 136 5.84 -14.72 -11.69
N VAL A 137 5.01 -15.53 -11.03
CA VAL A 137 4.73 -16.91 -11.44
C VAL A 137 3.54 -16.97 -12.39
N GLU A 138 3.54 -17.95 -13.28
CA GLU A 138 2.36 -18.28 -14.06
C GLU A 138 1.36 -19.07 -13.20
N GLY A 139 0.09 -18.68 -13.27
CA GLY A 139 -0.99 -19.27 -12.51
C GLY A 139 -2.31 -19.17 -13.25
N PRO A 140 -3.45 -19.22 -12.54
CA PRO A 140 -4.77 -19.11 -13.17
C PRO A 140 -4.93 -17.81 -13.96
N GLU A 141 -5.52 -17.90 -15.14
CA GLU A 141 -5.80 -16.72 -15.96
C GLU A 141 -6.77 -15.76 -15.27
N TYR A 142 -6.56 -14.46 -15.51
CA TYR A 142 -7.43 -13.38 -15.07
C TYR A 142 -7.51 -12.28 -16.12
N GLU A 143 -8.57 -11.47 -16.03
CA GLU A 143 -8.74 -10.26 -16.82
C GLU A 143 -8.38 -9.02 -15.99
N MET A 144 -7.29 -8.34 -16.31
CA MET A 144 -6.89 -7.12 -15.61
C MET A 144 -7.84 -5.99 -16.00
N TRP A 145 -8.65 -5.53 -15.04
CA TRP A 145 -9.65 -4.46 -15.23
C TRP A 145 -10.64 -4.70 -16.38
N GLY A 146 -10.76 -5.95 -16.88
CA GLY A 146 -11.51 -6.27 -18.09
C GLY A 146 -10.87 -5.77 -19.40
N LEU A 147 -9.60 -5.36 -19.38
CA LEU A 147 -8.91 -4.77 -20.54
C LEU A 147 -8.02 -5.78 -21.29
N PHE A 148 -7.33 -6.65 -20.57
CA PHE A 148 -6.45 -7.66 -21.15
C PHE A 148 -6.36 -8.89 -20.26
N THR A 149 -6.11 -10.06 -20.85
CA THR A 149 -5.89 -11.31 -20.13
C THR A 149 -4.43 -11.47 -19.73
N SER A 150 -4.18 -12.01 -18.54
CA SER A 150 -2.85 -12.38 -18.08
C SER A 150 -2.94 -13.61 -17.17
N SER A 151 -1.83 -14.33 -17.04
CA SER A 151 -1.66 -15.46 -16.14
C SER A 151 -0.55 -15.22 -15.11
N VAL A 152 0.11 -14.05 -15.14
CA VAL A 152 1.25 -13.76 -14.27
C VAL A 152 0.75 -13.17 -12.95
N HIS A 153 1.13 -13.80 -11.85
CA HIS A 153 0.81 -13.40 -10.47
C HIS A 153 2.05 -12.92 -9.74
N LEU A 154 1.89 -11.97 -8.82
CA LEU A 154 2.98 -11.35 -8.06
C LEU A 154 3.83 -12.40 -7.34
N PHE A 155 3.19 -13.42 -6.77
CA PHE A 155 3.87 -14.52 -6.11
C PHE A 155 3.05 -15.81 -6.17
N GLY A 156 3.72 -16.94 -5.99
CA GLY A 156 3.09 -18.24 -5.87
C GLY A 156 4.13 -19.36 -5.89
N ILE A 157 3.66 -20.57 -6.15
CA ILE A 157 4.49 -21.78 -6.18
C ILE A 157 4.37 -22.46 -7.55
N ASP A 158 5.48 -23.08 -7.97
CA ASP A 158 5.56 -23.85 -9.21
C ASP A 158 5.12 -25.29 -8.93
N ALA A 159 3.81 -25.48 -8.81
CA ALA A 159 3.18 -26.77 -8.53
C ALA A 159 1.84 -26.87 -9.28
N PRO A 160 1.47 -28.05 -9.78
CA PRO A 160 0.12 -28.28 -10.28
C PRO A 160 -0.90 -27.94 -9.19
N ARG A 161 -1.97 -27.25 -9.58
CA ARG A 161 -3.01 -26.73 -8.68
C ARG A 161 -3.70 -27.85 -7.90
N GLU A 162 -3.77 -29.04 -8.49
CA GLU A 162 -4.34 -30.25 -7.90
C GLU A 162 -3.45 -30.83 -6.80
N GLU A 163 -2.14 -30.58 -6.87
CA GLU A 163 -1.15 -31.12 -5.94
C GLU A 163 -0.95 -30.21 -4.73
N GLN A 164 -0.71 -28.91 -4.94
CA GLN A 164 -0.37 -27.98 -3.88
C GLN A 164 -0.90 -26.56 -4.16
N GLY A 165 -1.51 -25.96 -3.15
CA GLY A 165 -1.81 -24.51 -3.12
C GLY A 165 -0.93 -23.78 -2.11
N LEU A 166 -0.78 -22.46 -2.29
CA LEU A 166 -0.15 -21.56 -1.34
C LEU A 166 -1.23 -20.76 -0.60
N PHE A 167 -1.49 -21.10 0.66
CA PHE A 167 -2.57 -20.50 1.43
C PHE A 167 -2.01 -19.58 2.53
N LEU A 168 -1.62 -18.36 2.19
CA LEU A 168 -0.99 -17.43 3.15
C LEU A 168 -1.83 -17.17 4.41
N LEU A 169 -3.16 -17.14 4.26
CA LEU A 169 -4.11 -16.95 5.36
C LEU A 169 -4.98 -18.20 5.60
N GLY A 170 -4.65 -19.33 4.97
CA GLY A 170 -5.46 -20.54 4.99
C GLY A 170 -6.59 -20.55 3.95
N ALA A 171 -7.43 -21.58 4.02
CA ALA A 171 -8.54 -21.78 3.11
C ALA A 171 -9.89 -21.85 3.83
N ASP A 172 -10.96 -21.47 3.13
CA ASP A 172 -12.31 -21.54 3.68
C ASP A 172 -12.92 -22.97 3.63
N ARG A 173 -14.20 -23.09 4.04
CA ARG A 173 -14.94 -24.37 4.02
C ARG A 173 -15.09 -25.01 2.63
N LEU A 174 -14.94 -24.24 1.56
CA LEU A 174 -14.98 -24.69 0.18
C LEU A 174 -13.57 -24.93 -0.39
N GLY A 175 -12.52 -24.60 0.36
CA GLY A 175 -11.13 -24.67 -0.10
C GLY A 175 -10.71 -23.47 -0.93
N ARG A 176 -11.38 -22.32 -0.81
CA ARG A 176 -10.98 -21.07 -1.47
C ARG A 176 -9.92 -20.37 -0.63
N ASP A 177 -8.91 -19.83 -1.29
CA ASP A 177 -7.82 -19.11 -0.62
C ASP A 177 -8.33 -17.83 0.06
N LEU A 178 -8.06 -17.70 1.36
CA LEU A 178 -8.53 -16.56 2.15
C LEU A 178 -7.76 -15.28 1.82
N PHE A 179 -6.47 -15.37 1.49
CA PHE A 179 -5.67 -14.20 1.14
C PHE A 179 -6.22 -13.51 -0.11
N SER A 180 -6.42 -14.27 -1.18
CA SER A 180 -6.99 -13.78 -2.42
C SER A 180 -8.34 -13.12 -2.18
N ARG A 181 -9.21 -13.74 -1.38
CA ARG A 181 -10.52 -13.17 -1.05
C ARG A 181 -10.44 -11.87 -0.26
N VAL A 182 -9.48 -11.73 0.65
CA VAL A 182 -9.25 -10.49 1.38
C VAL A 182 -8.78 -9.40 0.43
N VAL A 183 -7.87 -9.68 -0.50
CA VAL A 183 -7.37 -8.70 -1.47
C VAL A 183 -8.49 -8.21 -2.39
N TYR A 184 -9.29 -9.12 -2.96
CA TYR A 184 -10.44 -8.75 -3.78
C TYR A 184 -11.54 -8.04 -2.97
N GLY A 185 -11.78 -8.47 -1.72
CA GLY A 185 -12.70 -7.79 -0.81
C GLY A 185 -12.26 -6.36 -0.49
N ALA A 186 -10.95 -6.15 -0.27
CA ALA A 186 -10.38 -4.84 -0.02
C ALA A 186 -10.63 -3.88 -1.19
N ARG A 187 -10.54 -4.35 -2.45
CA ARG A 187 -10.92 -3.53 -3.62
C ARG A 187 -12.35 -3.03 -3.53
N ILE A 188 -13.29 -3.92 -3.26
CA ILE A 188 -14.72 -3.57 -3.18
C ILE A 188 -14.93 -2.54 -2.06
N SER A 189 -14.40 -2.81 -0.86
CA SER A 189 -14.55 -1.92 0.30
C SER A 189 -13.91 -0.55 0.09
N LEU A 190 -12.68 -0.48 -0.43
CA LEU A 190 -11.97 0.79 -0.67
C LEU A 190 -12.62 1.62 -1.77
N THR A 191 -13.20 0.97 -2.78
CA THR A 191 -13.95 1.64 -3.85
C THR A 191 -15.24 2.26 -3.31
N ILE A 192 -16.03 1.50 -2.56
CA ILE A 192 -17.27 2.00 -1.94
C ILE A 192 -16.96 3.14 -0.97
N GLY A 193 -15.91 3.01 -0.15
CA GLY A 193 -15.47 4.06 0.76
C GLY A 193 -15.09 5.34 0.03
N LEU A 194 -14.32 5.23 -1.07
CA LEU A 194 -13.91 6.39 -1.87
C LEU A 194 -15.11 7.09 -2.51
N ILE A 195 -16.02 6.32 -3.13
CA ILE A 195 -17.23 6.87 -3.76
C ILE A 195 -18.09 7.59 -2.71
N SER A 196 -18.26 7.00 -1.52
CA SER A 196 -19.02 7.61 -0.43
C SER A 196 -18.48 8.98 -0.02
N VAL A 197 -17.16 9.09 0.18
CA VAL A 197 -16.50 10.37 0.53
C VAL A 197 -16.67 11.41 -0.56
N VAL A 198 -16.51 11.02 -1.83
CA VAL A 198 -16.69 11.93 -2.97
C VAL A 198 -18.12 12.45 -3.04
N VAL A 199 -19.12 11.58 -2.92
CA VAL A 199 -20.54 11.97 -2.93
C VAL A 199 -20.85 12.88 -1.76
N SER A 200 -20.36 12.56 -0.55
CA SER A 200 -20.54 13.40 0.63
C SER A 200 -19.94 14.79 0.45
N LEU A 201 -18.75 14.90 -0.14
CA LEU A 201 -18.11 16.18 -0.41
C LEU A 201 -18.91 17.00 -1.43
N LEU A 202 -19.39 16.37 -2.51
CA LEU A 202 -20.18 17.05 -3.55
C LEU A 202 -21.49 17.60 -2.99
N LEU A 203 -22.21 16.80 -2.19
CA LEU A 203 -23.44 17.24 -1.54
C LEU A 203 -23.17 18.37 -0.55
N GLY A 204 -22.08 18.28 0.23
CA GLY A 204 -21.69 19.33 1.17
C GLY A 204 -21.22 20.64 0.53
N LEU A 205 -20.78 20.61 -0.73
CA LEU A 205 -20.43 21.82 -1.50
C LEU A 205 -21.65 22.44 -2.20
N LEU A 206 -22.70 21.64 -2.45
CA LEU A 206 -23.89 22.08 -3.17
C LEU A 206 -24.93 22.73 -2.25
N LEU A 207 -25.02 22.28 -0.99
CA LEU A 207 -25.90 22.81 0.05
C LEU A 207 -25.28 24.03 0.75
#